data_AF-A0A3M6WFQ3-F1
#
_entry.id   AF-A0A3M6WFQ3-F1
#
_cell.length_a   1.000
_cell.length_b   1.000
_cell.length_c   1.000
_cell.angle_alpha   90.00
_cell.angle_beta   90.00
_cell.angle_gamma   90.00
#
_symmetry.space_group_name_H-M   'P 1'
#
loop_
_entity.id
_entity.type
_entity.pdbx_description
1 polymer ?
#
loop_
_entity_poly.entity_id
_entity_poly.type
_entity_poly.pdbx_seq_one_letter_code
_entity_poly.pdbx_strand_id
1 'polypeptide(L)'
;MGASSGSWSGSKDNVADLFSQVNVPKTRRTYCKGKDCKKHTQHKVTQYKAGKASLFAQGKRRYDRKQSGYGGQTKPVFHKKAKTTKKVVLRLECTSCKTKAQLSLKRCKHFELG
;
A
#
# COMPACT_ATOMS: atom_id res chain seq x y z
N MET A 1 -25.87 -50.13 -12.90
CA MET A 1 -24.77 -49.22 -12.49
C MET A 1 -24.73 -48.07 -13.48
N GLY A 2 -25.51 -47.03 -13.25
CA GLY A 2 -25.65 -45.88 -14.17
C GLY A 2 -24.85 -44.69 -13.64
N ALA A 3 -23.83 -44.26 -14.39
CA ALA A 3 -23.08 -43.05 -14.10
C ALA A 3 -23.85 -41.84 -14.62
N SER A 4 -24.52 -41.12 -13.73
CA SER A 4 -25.16 -39.84 -14.02
C SER A 4 -24.08 -38.77 -14.24
N SER A 5 -23.83 -38.43 -15.50
CA SER A 5 -23.00 -37.31 -15.93
C SER A 5 -23.69 -35.98 -15.60
N GLY A 6 -23.46 -35.46 -14.41
CA GLY A 6 -23.90 -34.12 -14.02
C GLY A 6 -23.07 -33.06 -14.75
N SER A 7 -23.65 -32.42 -15.76
CA SER A 7 -23.10 -31.22 -16.39
C SER A 7 -23.12 -30.07 -15.37
N TRP A 8 -21.98 -29.76 -14.78
CA TRP A 8 -21.81 -28.50 -14.08
C TRP A 8 -21.84 -27.38 -15.13
N SER A 9 -23.01 -26.77 -15.31
CA SER A 9 -23.16 -25.51 -16.02
C SER A 9 -22.42 -24.45 -15.22
N GLY A 10 -21.12 -24.32 -15.46
CA GLY A 10 -20.31 -23.23 -14.98
C GLY A 10 -20.95 -21.93 -15.43
N SER A 11 -21.64 -21.29 -14.49
CA SER A 11 -22.09 -19.91 -14.57
C SER A 11 -20.87 -19.11 -14.99
N LYS A 12 -20.84 -18.71 -16.27
CA LYS A 12 -19.79 -17.85 -16.82
C LYS A 12 -19.68 -16.67 -15.86
N ASP A 13 -18.55 -16.63 -15.15
CA ASP A 13 -18.19 -15.54 -14.28
C ASP A 13 -18.39 -14.26 -15.09
N ASN A 14 -19.43 -13.51 -14.73
CA ASN A 14 -19.60 -12.12 -15.10
C ASN A 14 -18.45 -11.37 -14.42
N VAL A 15 -17.24 -11.47 -14.99
CA VAL A 15 -16.14 -10.55 -14.69
C VAL A 15 -16.42 -9.27 -15.46
N ALA A 16 -17.57 -8.67 -15.18
CA ALA A 16 -17.80 -7.28 -15.45
C ALA A 16 -16.82 -6.54 -14.54
N ASP A 17 -15.84 -5.93 -15.20
CA ASP A 17 -14.84 -5.02 -14.67
C ASP A 17 -15.51 -3.85 -13.95
N LEU A 18 -15.96 -4.11 -12.72
CA LEU A 18 -16.28 -3.09 -11.73
C LEU A 18 -14.95 -2.43 -11.36
N PHE A 19 -14.55 -1.41 -12.12
CA PHE A 19 -13.61 -0.40 -11.62
C PHE A 19 -14.27 0.32 -10.44
N SER A 20 -14.35 -0.36 -9.30
CA SER A 20 -14.84 0.19 -8.05
C SER A 20 -13.87 1.29 -7.62
N GLN A 21 -14.26 2.53 -7.87
CA GLN A 21 -13.57 3.70 -7.32
C GLN A 21 -13.52 3.55 -5.80
N VAL A 22 -12.31 3.43 -5.23
CA VAL A 22 -12.14 3.23 -3.79
C VAL A 22 -12.14 4.59 -3.12
N ASN A 23 -13.29 4.94 -2.53
CA ASN A 23 -13.46 6.16 -1.74
C ASN A 23 -13.23 5.86 -0.25
N VAL A 24 -12.32 6.61 0.39
CA VAL A 24 -12.05 6.52 1.83
C VAL A 24 -12.32 7.89 2.48
N PRO A 25 -13.05 7.94 3.61
CA PRO A 25 -13.35 9.20 4.27
C PRO A 25 -12.09 9.87 4.83
N LYS A 26 -12.01 11.20 4.73
CA LYS A 26 -10.97 12.04 5.38
C LYS A 26 -10.87 11.85 6.89
N THR A 27 -11.91 11.33 7.53
CA THR A 27 -11.88 11.07 8.97
C THR A 27 -12.45 9.68 9.30
N ARG A 28 -11.84 8.99 10.27
CA ARG A 28 -12.26 7.64 10.70
C ARG A 28 -12.14 7.50 12.21
N ARG A 29 -13.15 6.92 12.87
CA ARG A 29 -13.03 6.47 14.27
C ARG A 29 -12.34 5.12 14.32
N THR A 30 -11.21 5.05 15.00
CA THR A 30 -10.45 3.79 15.17
C THR A 30 -9.75 3.80 16.52
N TYR A 31 -9.35 2.62 16.98
CA TYR A 31 -8.58 2.47 18.21
C TYR A 31 -7.23 3.18 18.11
N CYS A 32 -6.96 4.07 19.07
CA CYS A 32 -5.68 4.74 19.20
C CYS A 32 -4.78 4.01 20.20
N LYS A 33 -3.59 3.59 19.74
CA LYS A 33 -2.55 2.94 20.58
C LYS A 33 -1.72 3.93 21.43
N GLY A 34 -2.03 5.22 21.37
CA GLY A 34 -1.35 6.23 22.17
C GLY A 34 -1.54 5.97 23.66
N LYS A 35 -0.47 6.15 24.45
CA LYS A 35 -0.48 5.89 25.90
C LYS A 35 -1.61 6.63 26.62
N ASP A 36 -1.91 7.85 26.18
CA ASP A 36 -2.91 8.73 26.78
C ASP A 36 -4.34 8.48 26.27
N CYS A 37 -4.49 7.80 25.13
CA CYS A 37 -5.80 7.60 24.52
C CYS A 37 -6.38 6.23 24.87
N LYS A 38 -5.69 5.14 24.50
CA LYS A 38 -6.13 3.73 24.65
C LYS A 38 -7.65 3.52 24.41
N LYS A 39 -8.23 4.28 23.48
CA LYS A 39 -9.66 4.33 23.20
C LYS A 39 -9.91 4.66 21.73
N HIS A 40 -11.15 4.51 21.28
CA HIS A 40 -11.55 4.85 19.92
C HIS A 40 -11.74 6.37 19.78
N THR A 41 -10.83 7.01 19.05
CA THR A 41 -10.83 8.45 18.80
C THR A 41 -10.99 8.75 17.32
N GLN A 42 -11.33 10.00 16.99
CA GLN A 42 -11.35 10.47 15.61
C GLN A 42 -9.90 10.57 15.08
N HIS A 43 -9.65 10.00 13.91
CA HIS A 43 -8.37 10.10 13.22
C HIS A 43 -8.54 10.85 11.91
N LYS A 44 -7.62 11.78 11.63
CA LYS A 44 -7.45 12.39 10.31
C LYS A 44 -6.75 11.39 9.39
N VAL A 45 -7.36 11.09 8.26
CA VAL A 45 -6.86 10.13 7.28
C VAL A 45 -6.14 10.90 6.18
N THR A 46 -4.87 10.54 5.93
CA THR A 46 -4.07 11.11 4.85
C THR A 46 -3.42 10.00 4.04
N GLN A 47 -3.12 10.26 2.77
CA GLN A 47 -2.34 9.32 1.97
C GLN A 47 -0.88 9.35 2.39
N TYR A 48 -0.27 8.19 2.61
CA TYR A 48 1.17 8.11 2.79
C TYR A 48 1.88 8.34 1.46
N LYS A 49 2.88 9.22 1.48
CA LYS A 49 3.85 9.41 0.40
C LYS A 49 5.25 9.06 0.93
N ALA A 50 6.04 8.39 0.10
CA ALA A 50 7.44 8.12 0.41
C ALA A 50 8.20 9.45 0.49
N GLY A 51 9.04 9.60 1.51
CA GLY A 51 9.91 10.78 1.64
C GLY A 51 11.10 10.73 0.68
N LYS A 52 11.87 11.82 0.63
CA LYS A 52 13.15 11.88 -0.09
C LYS A 52 14.13 10.85 0.50
N ALA A 53 14.81 10.10 -0.36
CA ALA A 53 15.85 9.17 0.06
C ALA A 53 17.05 9.95 0.65
N SER A 54 17.49 9.55 1.85
CA SER A 54 18.66 10.15 2.50
C SER A 54 19.96 9.63 1.92
N LEU A 55 20.92 10.54 1.65
CA LEU A 55 22.26 10.20 1.14
C LEU A 55 23.16 9.57 2.22
N PHE A 56 22.93 9.92 3.49
CA PHE A 56 23.78 9.48 4.60
C PHE A 56 23.40 8.09 5.14
N ALA A 57 22.31 7.50 4.63
CA ALA A 57 21.92 6.15 4.96
C ALA A 57 23.07 5.17 4.67
N GLN A 58 23.33 4.22 5.59
CA GLN A 58 24.45 3.29 5.48
C GLN A 58 24.49 2.55 4.13
N GLY A 59 23.32 2.14 3.61
CA GLY A 59 23.19 1.48 2.31
C GLY A 59 23.59 2.38 1.14
N LYS A 60 23.23 3.66 1.18
CA LYS A 60 23.58 4.63 0.14
C LYS A 60 25.07 4.97 0.18
N ARG A 61 25.65 5.23 1.36
CA ARG A 61 27.10 5.41 1.54
C ARG A 61 27.91 4.23 0.99
N ARG A 62 27.47 3.00 1.28
CA ARG A 62 28.10 1.78 0.73
C ARG A 62 27.97 1.69 -0.78
N TYR A 63 26.79 2.00 -1.33
CA TYR A 63 26.53 1.99 -2.77
C TYR A 63 27.43 2.99 -3.50
N ASP A 64 27.52 4.22 -3.01
CA ASP A 64 28.32 5.28 -3.64
C ASP A 64 29.82 4.95 -3.63
N ARG A 65 30.33 4.42 -2.51
CA ARG A 65 31.71 3.91 -2.42
C ARG A 65 31.96 2.70 -3.33
N LYS A 66 30.95 1.84 -3.53
CA LYS A 66 31.08 0.70 -4.46
C LYS A 66 31.09 1.19 -5.91
N GLN A 67 30.33 2.24 -6.20
CA GLN A 67 30.11 2.76 -7.54
C GLN A 67 31.24 3.70 -8.02
N SER A 68 32.12 4.16 -7.13
CA SER A 68 33.27 5.00 -7.48
C SER A 68 34.37 4.22 -8.20
N GLY A 69 35.02 4.86 -9.17
CA GLY A 69 36.09 4.26 -9.98
C GLY A 69 35.59 3.74 -11.33
N TYR A 70 36.37 2.87 -11.97
CA TYR A 70 36.03 2.23 -13.23
C TYR A 70 35.28 0.91 -12.99
N GLY A 71 34.57 0.40 -14.00
CA GLY A 71 33.84 -0.88 -13.91
C GLY A 71 32.31 -0.79 -14.05
N GLY A 72 31.78 0.39 -14.37
CA GLY A 72 30.36 0.55 -14.75
C GLY A 72 29.38 0.39 -13.58
N GLN A 73 28.20 -0.17 -13.86
CA GLN A 73 27.11 -0.30 -12.88
C GLN A 73 27.31 -1.51 -11.96
N THR A 74 27.47 -1.28 -10.64
CA THR A 74 27.89 -2.33 -9.70
C THR A 74 26.77 -3.12 -9.00
N LYS A 75 25.51 -2.74 -9.22
CA LYS A 75 24.31 -3.40 -8.68
C LYS A 75 23.22 -3.49 -9.75
N PRO A 76 22.42 -4.56 -9.76
CA PRO A 76 21.39 -4.76 -10.77
C PRO A 76 20.33 -3.66 -10.73
N VAL A 77 19.96 -3.15 -11.90
CA VAL A 77 18.80 -2.27 -12.07
C VAL A 77 17.60 -3.13 -12.47
N PHE A 78 16.47 -2.93 -11.80
CA PHE A 78 15.27 -3.70 -12.07
C PHE A 78 14.47 -3.09 -13.22
N HIS A 79 14.39 -3.78 -14.37
CA HIS A 79 13.72 -3.29 -15.58
C HIS A 79 12.29 -3.84 -15.78
N LYS A 80 12.05 -5.12 -15.45
CA LYS A 80 10.81 -5.83 -15.84
C LYS A 80 9.69 -5.66 -14.80
N LYS A 81 9.13 -4.45 -14.67
CA LYS A 81 8.04 -4.18 -13.72
C LYS A 81 6.68 -4.69 -14.23
N ALA A 82 6.20 -5.81 -13.68
CA ALA A 82 4.91 -6.39 -14.04
C ALA A 82 3.69 -5.73 -13.35
N LYS A 83 3.86 -5.14 -12.15
CA LYS A 83 2.73 -4.61 -11.38
C LYS A 83 2.36 -3.20 -11.83
N THR A 84 1.12 -3.02 -12.29
CA THR A 84 0.57 -1.73 -12.74
C THR A 84 0.20 -0.81 -11.57
N THR A 85 -0.35 -1.37 -10.49
CA THR A 85 -0.77 -0.60 -9.29
C THR A 85 0.16 -0.81 -8.10
N LYS A 86 -0.02 -0.02 -7.04
CA LYS A 86 0.66 -0.17 -5.73
C LYS A 86 -0.39 -0.37 -4.64
N LYS A 87 0.01 -0.88 -3.48
CA LYS A 87 -0.86 -0.84 -2.29
C LYS A 87 -0.85 0.59 -1.75
N VAL A 88 -2.02 1.19 -1.58
CA VAL A 88 -2.15 2.50 -0.96
C VAL A 88 -1.99 2.32 0.55
N VAL A 89 -1.15 3.14 1.17
CA VAL A 89 -0.99 3.17 2.63
C VAL A 89 -1.60 4.47 3.13
N LEU A 90 -2.46 4.35 4.13
CA LEU A 90 -3.06 5.48 4.83
C LEU A 90 -2.26 5.79 6.08
N ARG A 91 -2.08 7.08 6.37
CA ARG A 91 -1.58 7.58 7.65
C ARG A 91 -2.77 8.14 8.43
N LEU A 92 -3.07 7.50 9.56
CA LEU A 92 -4.12 7.84 10.50
C LEU A 92 -3.51 8.65 11.64
N GLU A 93 -3.82 9.93 11.72
CA GLU A 93 -3.35 10.81 12.78
C GLU A 93 -4.45 11.05 13.81
N CYS A 94 -4.21 10.67 15.06
CA CYS A 94 -5.16 10.88 16.15
C CYS A 94 -5.31 12.39 16.46
N THR A 95 -6.54 12.89 16.58
CA THR A 95 -6.78 14.31 16.87
C THR A 95 -6.34 14.73 18.27
N SER A 96 -6.38 13.84 19.25
CA SER A 96 -6.02 14.16 20.65
C SER A 96 -4.53 14.01 20.94
N CYS A 97 -3.93 12.85 20.67
CA CYS A 97 -2.52 12.58 21.03
C CYS A 97 -1.53 12.71 19.87
N LYS A 98 -1.99 13.05 18.66
CA LYS A 98 -1.17 13.21 17.43
C LYS A 98 -0.34 11.97 17.04
N THR A 99 -0.55 10.83 17.70
CA THR A 99 0.09 9.57 17.31
C THR A 99 -0.40 9.14 15.93
N LYS A 100 0.53 8.58 15.15
CA LYS A 100 0.31 8.21 13.75
C LYS A 100 0.32 6.69 13.62
N ALA A 101 -0.74 6.13 13.08
CA ALA A 101 -0.82 4.72 12.70
C ALA A 101 -0.83 4.60 11.16
N GLN A 102 -0.28 3.50 10.64
CA GLN A 102 -0.30 3.20 9.20
C GLN A 102 -1.21 2.01 8.93
N LEU A 103 -2.06 2.14 7.90
CA LEU A 103 -2.94 1.06 7.44
C LEU A 103 -2.75 0.85 5.94
N SER A 104 -2.37 -0.36 5.52
CA SER A 104 -2.22 -0.73 4.12
C SER A 104 -3.54 -1.26 3.54
N LEU A 105 -4.02 -0.65 2.46
CA LEU A 105 -5.17 -1.15 1.71
C LEU A 105 -4.77 -2.25 0.71
N LYS A 106 -5.80 -2.90 0.14
CA LYS A 106 -5.65 -3.72 -1.07
C LYS A 106 -5.24 -2.83 -2.26
N ARG A 107 -4.77 -3.46 -3.34
CA ARG A 107 -4.37 -2.74 -4.55
C ARG A 107 -5.62 -2.24 -5.28
N CYS A 108 -5.64 -0.98 -5.66
CA CYS A 108 -6.67 -0.35 -6.49
C CYS A 108 -6.01 0.50 -7.58
N LYS A 109 -6.70 0.72 -8.71
CA LYS A 109 -6.20 1.58 -9.79
C LYS A 109 -6.44 3.06 -9.49
N HIS A 110 -7.65 3.39 -9.02
CA HIS A 110 -8.05 4.73 -8.62
C HIS A 110 -8.34 4.75 -7.12
N PHE A 111 -7.85 5.78 -6.44
CA PHE A 111 -8.01 5.97 -5.00
C PHE A 111 -8.26 7.44 -4.72
N GLU A 112 -9.34 7.73 -4.00
CA GLU A 112 -9.74 9.08 -3.64
C GLU A 112 -9.98 9.19 -2.14
N LEU A 113 -9.58 10.34 -1.59
CA LEU A 113 -9.92 10.72 -0.22
C LEU A 113 -11.10 11.69 -0.28
N GLY A 114 -12.28 11.19 0.06
CA GLY A 114 -13.52 11.97 0.18
C GLY A 114 -13.46 12.98 1.31
#